data_AF-A0A8J8BFW2-F1
#
_entry.id   AF-A0A8J8BFW2-F1
#
_cell.length_a   1.000
_cell.length_b   1.000
_cell.length_c   1.000
_cell.angle_alpha   90.00
_cell.angle_beta   90.00
_cell.angle_gamma   90.00
#
_symmetry.space_group_name_H-M   'P 1'
#
loop_
_entity.id
_entity.type
_entity.pdbx_description
1 polymer ?
#
loop_
_entity_poly.entity_id
_entity_poly.type
_entity_poly.pdbx_seq_one_letter_code
_entity_poly.pdbx_strand_id
1 'polypeptide(L)'
;AADSADSADGQGGRAGGDHGHGEQAASAALLARVARAEPRLALGRGEIDGLADLVTEWRRRGASDLHIINTLTAGLPPSIHHPARLVECRLRGKMPAKPVPAPARPECEDCRAPLAAAGRCRACQEPATSGPRASADFVQRLTRGAALARTALRNAQASGPLPLTA
;
A
#
# COMPACT_ATOMS: atom_id res chain seq x y z
N ALA A 1 57.42 17.17 -18.75
CA ALA A 1 56.79 16.03 -19.43
C ALA A 1 55.87 15.39 -18.39
N ALA A 2 54.54 15.53 -18.46
CA ALA A 2 53.65 15.00 -19.51
C ALA A 2 53.92 13.49 -19.68
N ASP A 3 52.97 12.58 -19.61
CA ASP A 3 51.52 12.69 -19.82
C ASP A 3 50.86 11.36 -19.39
N SER A 4 49.52 11.35 -19.46
CA SER A 4 48.65 10.18 -19.59
C SER A 4 48.03 9.60 -18.32
N ALA A 5 46.87 10.21 -18.02
CA ALA A 5 45.69 9.60 -17.45
C ALA A 5 45.12 8.45 -18.29
N ASP A 6 44.37 7.55 -17.64
CA ASP A 6 43.16 6.89 -18.17
C ASP A 6 42.36 6.39 -16.95
N SER A 7 41.32 7.11 -16.48
CA SER A 7 39.93 7.07 -16.98
C SER A 7 39.38 5.65 -17.06
N ALA A 8 38.61 5.26 -16.03
CA ALA A 8 37.15 5.12 -16.10
C ALA A 8 36.79 3.63 -16.33
N ASP A 9 35.70 3.05 -15.83
CA ASP A 9 34.37 3.60 -15.65
C ASP A 9 33.60 2.84 -14.58
N GLY A 10 32.77 3.58 -13.85
CA GLY A 10 31.89 3.08 -12.81
C GLY A 10 30.69 2.31 -13.37
N GLN A 11 30.54 1.06 -12.92
CA GLN A 11 29.28 0.35 -13.01
C GLN A 11 28.33 0.79 -11.90
N GLY A 12 27.61 1.88 -12.16
CA GLY A 12 26.41 2.26 -11.41
C GLY A 12 25.23 1.38 -11.83
N GLY A 13 24.94 0.35 -11.05
CA GLY A 13 23.78 -0.52 -11.23
C GLY A 13 22.46 0.27 -11.14
N ARG A 14 21.71 0.31 -12.25
CA ARG A 14 20.33 0.79 -12.29
C ARG A 14 19.37 -0.41 -12.26
N ALA A 15 19.02 -0.86 -11.06
CA ALA A 15 17.90 -1.77 -10.82
C ALA A 15 16.73 -0.97 -10.26
N GLY A 16 15.84 -0.45 -11.12
CA GLY A 16 14.73 0.41 -10.67
C GLY A 16 13.47 0.45 -11.55
N GLY A 17 13.38 -0.34 -12.63
CA GLY A 17 12.30 -0.20 -13.62
C GLY A 17 11.14 -1.21 -13.52
N ASP A 18 11.32 -2.37 -12.89
CA ASP A 18 10.42 -3.51 -13.10
C ASP A 18 9.10 -3.43 -12.30
N HIS A 19 9.16 -2.83 -11.10
CA HIS A 19 8.02 -2.75 -10.18
C HIS A 19 6.87 -1.90 -10.75
N GLY A 20 7.18 -0.83 -11.48
CA GLY A 20 6.16 0.06 -12.06
C GLY A 20 5.32 -0.60 -13.15
N HIS A 21 5.95 -1.45 -13.97
CA HIS A 21 5.25 -2.15 -15.04
C HIS A 21 4.34 -3.27 -14.50
N GLY A 22 4.78 -3.97 -13.45
CA GLY A 22 3.97 -4.99 -12.77
C GLY A 22 2.71 -4.42 -12.11
N GLU A 23 2.82 -3.27 -11.44
CA GLU A 23 1.67 -2.56 -10.86
C GLU A 23 0.66 -2.13 -11.92
N GLN A 24 1.15 -1.57 -13.03
CA GLN A 24 0.30 -1.13 -14.14
C GLN A 24 -0.41 -2.31 -14.82
N ALA A 25 0.28 -3.45 -15.01
CA ALA A 25 -0.33 -4.66 -15.53
C ALA A 25 -1.44 -5.21 -14.61
N ALA A 26 -1.23 -5.18 -13.29
CA ALA A 26 -2.26 -5.58 -12.32
C ALA A 26 -3.48 -4.64 -12.34
N SER A 27 -3.24 -3.33 -12.51
CA SER A 27 -4.29 -2.32 -12.68
C SER A 27 -5.10 -2.52 -13.97
N ALA A 28 -4.42 -2.78 -15.10
CA ALA A 28 -5.06 -3.12 -16.37
C ALA A 28 -5.90 -4.40 -16.25
N ALA A 29 -5.39 -5.42 -15.56
CA ALA A 29 -6.13 -6.66 -15.32
C ALA A 29 -7.40 -6.44 -14.48
N LEU A 30 -7.38 -5.53 -13.50
CA LEU A 30 -8.58 -5.14 -12.75
C LEU A 30 -9.63 -4.50 -13.67
N LEU A 31 -9.23 -3.52 -14.48
CA LEU A 31 -10.13 -2.86 -15.44
C LEU A 31 -10.74 -3.86 -16.44
N ALA A 32 -9.93 -4.79 -16.94
CA ALA A 32 -10.41 -5.85 -17.83
C ALA A 32 -11.45 -6.77 -17.15
N ARG A 33 -11.29 -7.06 -15.84
CA ARG A 33 -12.32 -7.80 -15.08
C ARG A 33 -13.61 -7.00 -14.94
N VAL A 34 -13.51 -5.71 -14.64
CA VAL A 34 -14.68 -4.82 -14.52
C VAL A 34 -15.43 -4.72 -15.85
N ALA A 35 -14.72 -4.49 -16.96
CA ALA A 35 -15.34 -4.42 -18.30
C ALA A 35 -16.04 -5.72 -18.71
N ARG A 36 -15.51 -6.88 -18.30
CA ARG A 36 -16.18 -8.18 -18.52
C ARG A 36 -17.42 -8.38 -17.65
N ALA A 37 -17.39 -7.89 -16.40
CA ALA A 37 -18.49 -8.04 -15.46
C ALA A 37 -19.62 -7.01 -15.68
N GLU A 38 -19.30 -5.83 -16.22
CA GLU A 38 -20.23 -4.73 -16.48
C GLU A 38 -20.16 -4.33 -17.96
N PRO A 39 -20.98 -4.96 -18.83
CA PRO A 39 -20.96 -4.74 -20.28
C PRO A 39 -21.21 -3.28 -20.71
N ARG A 40 -21.84 -2.46 -19.85
CA ARG A 40 -22.04 -1.02 -20.13
C ARG A 40 -20.73 -0.25 -20.12
N LEU A 41 -19.70 -0.80 -19.47
CA LEU A 41 -18.33 -0.31 -19.49
C LEU A 41 -17.49 -1.15 -20.46
N ALA A 42 -17.95 -1.29 -21.70
CA ALA A 42 -17.20 -1.95 -22.76
C ALA A 42 -15.91 -1.15 -23.08
N LEU A 43 -14.82 -1.52 -22.42
CA LEU A 43 -13.50 -0.90 -22.60
C LEU A 43 -12.64 -1.74 -23.53
N GLY A 44 -12.07 -1.10 -24.55
CA GLY A 44 -11.07 -1.70 -25.43
C GLY A 44 -9.70 -1.84 -24.75
N ARG A 45 -8.80 -2.63 -25.35
CA ARG A 45 -7.46 -2.87 -24.78
C ARG A 45 -6.66 -1.58 -24.61
N GLY A 46 -6.62 -0.72 -25.63
CA GLY A 46 -5.90 0.55 -25.57
C GLY A 46 -6.48 1.53 -24.53
N GLU A 47 -7.79 1.50 -24.31
CA GLU A 47 -8.44 2.31 -23.27
C GLU A 47 -8.09 1.80 -21.87
N ILE A 48 -8.08 0.47 -21.69
CA ILE A 48 -7.65 -0.17 -20.44
C ILE A 48 -6.20 0.20 -20.11
N ASP A 49 -5.30 0.10 -21.10
CA ASP A 49 -3.89 0.39 -20.91
C ASP A 49 -3.67 1.89 -20.56
N GLY A 50 -4.41 2.80 -21.20
CA GLY A 50 -4.37 4.23 -20.89
C GLY A 50 -4.99 4.63 -19.55
N LEU A 51 -5.97 3.87 -19.06
CA LEU A 51 -6.60 4.09 -17.75
C LEU A 51 -5.83 3.41 -16.60
N ALA A 52 -4.97 2.44 -16.90
CA ALA A 52 -4.23 1.67 -15.90
C ALA A 52 -3.39 2.55 -14.98
N ASP A 53 -2.81 3.64 -15.50
CA ASP A 53 -2.01 4.58 -14.69
C ASP A 53 -2.82 5.26 -13.59
N LEU A 54 -4.05 5.67 -13.91
CA LEU A 54 -4.95 6.27 -12.91
C LEU A 54 -5.32 5.26 -11.82
N VAL A 55 -5.57 4.01 -12.20
CA VAL A 55 -5.88 2.94 -11.23
C VAL A 55 -4.66 2.60 -10.37
N THR A 56 -3.46 2.59 -10.95
CA THR A 56 -2.22 2.42 -10.20
C THR A 56 -2.03 3.53 -9.17
N GLU A 57 -2.31 4.78 -9.54
CA GLU A 57 -2.25 5.90 -8.60
C GLU A 57 -3.29 5.75 -7.47
N TRP A 58 -4.51 5.31 -7.77
CA TRP A 58 -5.51 4.97 -6.74
C TRP A 58 -4.97 3.96 -5.74
N ARG A 59 -4.34 2.88 -6.22
CA ARG A 59 -3.73 1.84 -5.37
C ARG A 59 -2.60 2.38 -4.53
N ARG A 60 -1.73 3.23 -5.09
CA ARG A 60 -0.63 3.89 -4.35
C ARG A 60 -1.14 4.80 -3.24
N ARG A 61 -2.35 5.36 -3.40
CA ARG A 61 -3.05 6.11 -2.35
C ARG A 61 -3.82 5.23 -1.36
N GLY A 62 -3.66 3.91 -1.44
CA GLY A 62 -4.25 2.95 -0.52
C GLY A 62 -5.68 2.54 -0.86
N ALA A 63 -6.19 2.83 -2.06
CA ALA A 63 -7.50 2.34 -2.46
C ALA A 63 -7.48 0.82 -2.69
N SER A 64 -8.46 0.12 -2.11
CA SER A 64 -8.70 -1.30 -2.36
C SER A 64 -9.37 -1.53 -3.71
N ASP A 65 -9.23 -2.74 -4.27
CA ASP A 65 -9.91 -3.15 -5.50
C ASP A 65 -11.42 -2.93 -5.41
N LEU A 66 -12.03 -3.25 -4.25
CA LEU A 66 -13.46 -3.06 -4.03
C LEU A 66 -13.86 -1.59 -4.09
N HIS A 67 -13.06 -0.68 -3.52
CA HIS A 67 -13.31 0.76 -3.59
C HIS A 67 -13.23 1.25 -5.04
N ILE A 68 -12.24 0.78 -5.80
CA ILE A 68 -12.10 1.13 -7.22
C ILE A 68 -13.31 0.61 -8.01
N ILE A 69 -13.67 -0.67 -7.86
CA ILE A 69 -14.82 -1.28 -8.54
C ILE A 69 -16.10 -0.50 -8.22
N ASN A 70 -16.39 -0.28 -6.94
CA ASN A 70 -17.58 0.46 -6.52
C ASN A 70 -17.60 1.88 -7.10
N THR A 71 -16.45 2.55 -7.17
CA THR A 71 -16.36 3.88 -7.80
C THR A 71 -16.73 3.84 -9.29
N LEU A 72 -16.33 2.78 -9.99
CA LEU A 72 -16.58 2.63 -11.42
C LEU A 72 -18.01 2.18 -11.73
N THR A 73 -18.60 1.32 -10.90
CA THR A 73 -19.89 0.67 -11.18
C THR A 73 -21.08 1.26 -10.41
N ALA A 74 -20.86 2.03 -9.35
CA ALA A 74 -21.97 2.64 -8.62
C ALA A 74 -22.65 3.74 -9.44
N GLY A 75 -23.98 3.65 -9.56
CA GLY A 75 -24.80 4.68 -10.19
C GLY A 75 -24.50 4.86 -11.68
N LEU A 76 -24.34 3.78 -12.44
CA LEU A 76 -24.16 3.87 -13.88
C LEU A 76 -25.43 4.38 -14.59
N PRO A 77 -25.34 5.39 -15.47
CA PRO A 77 -26.46 5.85 -16.31
C PRO A 77 -26.88 4.78 -17.31
N PRO A 78 -28.20 4.59 -17.58
CA PRO A 78 -28.75 3.44 -18.33
C PRO A 78 -27.97 3.14 -19.62
N SER A 79 -27.67 4.16 -20.42
CA SER A 79 -26.78 4.10 -21.57
C SER A 79 -25.51 4.93 -21.35
N ILE A 80 -24.39 4.44 -21.89
CA ILE A 80 -23.10 5.12 -21.83
C ILE A 80 -22.50 5.11 -23.23
N HIS A 81 -22.34 6.29 -23.83
CA HIS A 81 -21.77 6.42 -25.18
C HIS A 81 -20.23 6.47 -25.17
N HIS A 82 -19.64 6.92 -24.07
CA HIS A 82 -18.19 7.07 -23.93
C HIS A 82 -17.71 6.43 -22.61
N PRO A 83 -17.60 5.09 -22.56
CA PRO A 83 -17.28 4.37 -21.33
C PRO A 83 -15.90 4.75 -20.77
N ALA A 84 -14.87 4.84 -21.62
CA ALA A 84 -13.53 5.22 -21.18
C ALA A 84 -13.48 6.63 -20.58
N ARG A 85 -14.16 7.60 -21.18
CA ARG A 85 -14.24 8.97 -20.66
C ARG A 85 -14.98 9.04 -19.33
N LEU A 86 -16.08 8.31 -19.19
CA LEU A 86 -16.80 8.24 -17.92
C LEU A 86 -15.90 7.68 -16.80
N VAL A 87 -15.19 6.59 -17.09
CA VAL A 87 -14.24 5.96 -16.16
C VAL A 87 -13.12 6.94 -15.80
N GLU A 88 -12.52 7.60 -16.79
CA GLU A 88 -11.47 8.61 -16.56
C GLU A 88 -11.97 9.74 -15.65
N CYS A 89 -13.14 10.32 -15.97
CA CYS A 89 -13.75 11.39 -15.18
C CYS A 89 -14.00 10.96 -13.73
N ARG A 90 -14.49 9.74 -13.50
CA ARG A 90 -14.72 9.23 -12.15
C ARG A 90 -13.41 9.00 -11.40
N LEU A 91 -12.43 8.36 -12.02
CA LEU A 91 -11.14 8.09 -11.38
C LEU A 91 -10.42 9.39 -11.01
N ARG A 92 -10.43 10.39 -11.90
CA ARG A 92 -9.84 11.72 -11.60
C ARG A 92 -10.63 12.47 -10.54
N GLY A 93 -11.95 12.56 -10.69
CA GLY A 93 -12.80 13.36 -9.82
C GLY A 93 -12.97 12.80 -8.41
N LYS A 94 -12.91 11.47 -8.25
CA LYS A 94 -13.02 10.79 -6.95
C LYS A 94 -11.69 10.28 -6.40
N MET A 95 -10.58 10.75 -6.98
CA MET A 95 -9.23 10.34 -6.59
C MET A 95 -9.05 10.47 -5.07
N PRO A 96 -8.64 9.41 -4.35
CA PRO A 96 -8.39 9.48 -2.92
C PRO A 96 -7.38 10.58 -2.60
N ALA A 97 -7.52 11.20 -1.43
CA ALA A 97 -6.48 12.09 -0.93
C ALA A 97 -5.17 11.32 -0.78
N LYS A 98 -4.04 12.00 -0.98
CA LYS A 98 -2.73 11.39 -0.74
C LYS A 98 -2.66 10.99 0.75
N PRO A 99 -2.25 9.76 1.09
CA PRO A 99 -2.07 9.36 2.47
C PRO A 99 -1.13 10.34 3.17
N VAL A 100 -1.61 10.94 4.26
CA VAL A 100 -0.75 11.73 5.14
C VAL A 100 -0.06 10.72 6.06
N PRO A 101 1.28 10.64 6.08
CA PRO A 101 1.97 9.77 7.02
C PRO A 101 1.53 10.15 8.43
N ALA A 102 1.04 9.18 9.18
CA ALA A 102 0.69 9.40 10.58
C ALA A 102 1.94 9.90 11.32
N PRO A 103 1.81 10.86 12.25
CA PRO A 103 2.95 11.27 13.06
C PRO A 103 3.51 10.03 13.76
N ALA A 104 4.82 9.80 13.59
CA ALA A 104 5.50 8.70 14.27
C ALA A 104 5.31 8.90 15.77
N ARG A 105 4.71 7.92 16.44
CA ARG A 105 4.63 7.94 17.90
C ARG A 105 6.07 7.83 18.41
N PRO A 106 6.51 8.70 19.33
CA PRO A 106 7.85 8.57 19.88
C PRO A 106 7.97 7.21 20.59
N GLU A 107 9.11 6.56 20.41
CA GLU A 107 9.42 5.26 20.97
C GLU A 107 10.72 5.37 21.78
N CYS A 108 10.84 4.56 22.83
CA CYS A 108 12.04 4.47 23.63
C CYS A 108 13.23 4.07 22.76
N GLU A 109 14.32 4.82 22.86
CA GLU A 109 15.55 4.55 22.10
C GLU A 109 16.12 3.16 22.37
N ASP A 110 15.93 2.61 23.58
CA ASP A 110 16.47 1.30 23.96
C ASP A 110 15.50 0.13 23.69
N CYS A 111 14.27 0.23 24.18
CA CYS A 111 13.34 -0.90 24.21
C CYS A 111 12.16 -0.76 23.24
N ARG A 112 12.11 0.33 22.47
CA ARG A 112 11.05 0.65 21.51
C ARG A 112 9.63 0.71 22.11
N ALA A 113 9.53 0.83 23.44
CA ALA A 113 8.24 1.06 24.10
C ALA A 113 7.66 2.42 23.68
N PRO A 114 6.34 2.53 23.43
CA PRO A 114 5.72 3.80 23.07
C PRO A 114 5.88 4.84 24.19
N LEU A 115 6.16 6.08 23.81
CA LEU A 115 6.38 7.22 24.71
C LEU A 115 5.42 8.37 24.37
N ALA A 116 5.30 9.32 25.31
CA ALA A 116 4.61 10.60 25.07
C ALA A 116 5.52 11.64 24.38
N ALA A 117 6.84 11.53 24.55
CA ALA A 117 7.85 12.40 23.96
C ALA A 117 9.11 11.59 23.62
N ALA A 118 9.97 12.13 22.74
CA ALA A 118 11.23 11.47 22.37
C ALA A 118 12.16 11.27 23.60
N GLY A 119 12.92 10.17 23.59
CA GLY A 119 13.92 9.85 24.61
C GLY A 119 13.82 8.42 25.13
N ARG A 120 14.29 8.18 26.35
CA ARG A 120 14.28 6.87 27.03
C ARG A 120 13.06 6.74 27.93
N CYS A 121 12.49 5.54 28.08
CA CYS A 121 11.38 5.31 29.01
C CYS A 121 11.88 5.26 30.47
N ARG A 122 10.99 5.51 31.44
CA ARG A 122 11.34 5.47 32.88
C ARG A 122 12.03 4.17 33.29
N ALA A 123 11.56 3.02 32.80
CA ALA A 123 12.17 1.71 33.10
C ALA A 123 13.60 1.56 32.56
N CYS A 124 13.95 2.25 31.47
CA CYS A 124 15.30 2.27 30.91
C CYS A 124 16.18 3.36 31.56
N GLN A 125 15.58 4.48 31.99
CA GLN A 125 16.27 5.57 32.71
C GLN A 125 16.72 5.13 34.10
N GLU A 126 15.85 4.43 34.82
CA GLU A 126 16.08 3.93 36.18
C GLU A 126 16.10 2.39 36.17
N PRO A 127 17.20 1.74 35.79
CA PRO A 127 17.26 0.27 35.77
C PRO A 127 17.20 -0.36 37.18
N ALA A 128 17.11 0.45 38.24
CA ALA A 128 17.06 0.01 39.62
C ALA A 128 15.73 -0.70 39.93
N THR A 129 15.84 -2.02 40.09
CA THR A 129 14.76 -2.96 40.40
C THR A 129 13.78 -3.17 39.25
N SER A 130 14.32 -3.64 38.12
CA SER A 130 13.51 -4.42 37.18
C SER A 130 12.88 -5.58 37.96
N GLY A 131 11.55 -5.71 37.93
CA GLY A 131 10.87 -6.91 38.44
C GLY A 131 11.41 -8.20 37.79
N PRO A 132 10.94 -9.39 38.21
CA PRO A 132 11.44 -10.64 37.67
C PRO A 132 11.45 -10.60 36.14
N ARG A 133 12.64 -10.74 35.54
CA ARG A 133 12.79 -10.87 34.10
C ARG A 133 11.89 -12.04 33.66
N ALA A 134 11.02 -11.77 32.70
CA ALA A 134 10.23 -12.84 32.11
C ALA A 134 11.15 -13.96 31.63
N SER A 135 10.74 -15.21 31.83
CA SER A 135 11.52 -16.36 31.35
C SER A 135 11.67 -16.30 29.84
N ALA A 136 12.75 -16.87 29.31
CA ALA A 136 12.98 -16.93 27.87
C ALA A 136 11.80 -17.58 27.13
N ASP A 137 11.19 -18.62 27.71
CA ASP A 137 9.99 -19.28 27.18
C ASP A 137 8.78 -18.33 27.13
N PHE A 138 8.55 -17.52 28.16
CA PHE A 138 7.48 -16.52 28.14
C PHE A 138 7.69 -15.48 27.03
N VAL A 139 8.92 -14.97 26.88
CA VAL A 139 9.28 -14.02 25.81
C VAL A 139 9.07 -14.65 24.42
N GLN A 140 9.46 -15.91 24.24
CA GLN A 140 9.28 -16.64 22.99
C GLN A 140 7.80 -16.81 22.64
N ARG A 141 6.95 -17.16 23.62
CA ARG A 141 5.50 -17.29 23.44
C ARG A 141 4.86 -15.96 23.06
N LEU A 142 5.21 -14.86 23.74
CA LEU A 142 4.72 -13.52 23.39
C LEU A 142 5.13 -13.11 21.99
N THR A 143 6.39 -13.34 21.62
CA THR A 143 6.91 -12.99 20.29
C THR A 143 6.17 -13.75 19.19
N ARG A 144 5.96 -15.06 19.38
CA ARG A 144 5.20 -15.91 18.45
C ARG A 144 3.73 -15.45 18.36
N GLY A 145 3.08 -15.21 19.49
CA GLY A 145 1.70 -14.71 19.52
C GLY A 145 1.54 -13.36 18.82
N ALA A 146 2.45 -12.42 19.07
CA ALA A 146 2.45 -11.11 18.41
C ALA A 146 2.71 -11.21 16.89
N ALA A 147 3.52 -12.17 16.44
CA ALA A 147 3.71 -12.43 15.01
C ALA A 147 2.42 -12.96 14.37
N LEU A 148 1.76 -13.94 15.00
CA LEU A 148 0.48 -14.48 14.53
C LEU A 148 -0.62 -13.41 14.46
N ALA A 149 -0.75 -12.59 15.51
CA ALA A 149 -1.72 -11.50 15.54
C ALA A 149 -1.50 -10.48 14.41
N ARG A 150 -0.23 -10.09 14.16
CA ARG A 150 0.12 -9.18 13.06
C ARG A 150 -0.24 -9.77 11.69
N THR A 151 0.05 -11.06 11.47
CA THR A 151 -0.31 -11.73 10.23
C THR A 151 -1.83 -11.79 10.04
N ALA A 152 -2.58 -12.13 11.10
CA ALA A 152 -4.05 -12.16 11.05
C ALA A 152 -4.65 -10.79 10.73
N LEU A 153 -4.17 -9.72 11.37
CA LEU A 153 -4.63 -8.35 11.10
C LEU A 153 -4.30 -7.91 9.67
N ARG A 154 -3.14 -8.25 9.13
CA ARG A 154 -2.78 -7.94 7.72
C ARG A 154 -3.67 -8.68 6.74
N ASN A 155 -3.95 -9.97 6.99
CA ASN A 155 -4.85 -10.75 6.16
C ASN A 155 -6.27 -10.19 6.19
N ALA A 156 -6.78 -9.83 7.37
CA ALA A 156 -8.10 -9.21 7.52
C ALA A 156 -8.21 -7.87 6.75
N GLN A 157 -7.16 -7.06 6.76
CA GLN A 157 -7.11 -5.82 5.98
C GLN A 157 -7.10 -6.08 4.47
N ALA A 158 -6.39 -7.11 4.01
CA ALA A 158 -6.34 -7.49 2.60
C ALA A 158 -7.66 -8.09 2.09
N SER A 159 -8.40 -8.80 2.95
CA SER A 159 -9.70 -9.38 2.61
C SER A 159 -10.84 -8.36 2.55
N GLY A 160 -10.62 -7.10 2.99
CA GLY A 160 -11.66 -6.09 3.11
C GLY A 160 -12.65 -6.40 4.25
N PRO A 161 -13.50 -5.44 4.66
CA PRO A 161 -14.52 -5.70 5.68
C PRO A 161 -15.51 -6.77 5.16
N LEU A 162 -15.78 -7.78 5.98
CA LEU A 162 -16.86 -8.73 5.72
C LEU A 162 -18.19 -7.95 5.60
N PRO A 163 -19.06 -8.28 4.62
CA PRO A 163 -20.35 -7.63 4.51
C PRO A 163 -21.14 -7.89 5.80
N LEU A 164 -21.61 -6.81 6.44
CA LEU A 164 -22.58 -6.90 7.52
C LEU A 164 -23.90 -7.35 6.89
N THR A 165 -24.16 -8.65 6.92
CA THR A 165 -25.47 -9.20 6.59
C THR A 165 -26.43 -8.81 7.71
N ALA A 166 -27.42 -7.98 7.36
CA ALA A 166 -28.57 -7.63 8.18
C ALA A 166 -29.61 -8.76 8.19
#